data_AF-A0A3P8TCK6-F1
#
_entry.id   AF-A0A3P8TCK6-F1
#
_cell.length_a   1.000
_cell.length_b   1.000
_cell.length_c   1.000
_cell.angle_alpha   90.00
_cell.angle_beta   90.00
_cell.angle_gamma   90.00
#
_symmetry.space_group_name_H-M   'P 1'
#
loop_
_entity.id
_entity.type
_entity.pdbx_description
1 polymer ?
#
loop_
_entity_poly.entity_id
_entity_poly.type
_entity_poly.pdbx_seq_one_letter_code
_entity_poly.pdbx_strand_id
1 'polypeptide(L)'
;MAGEINEGSVPAYYREVYEAICCRTDERVQVEVFHRLLQRTDLSKVVLNQIAEHVDSADGFLSKLALYKALALIALAQQGKQPSPKLLENCIQELPKPLLGEPRDLNALRMQPAQEDVLTLSLTLDRLLARDTVQVELIPEKKGLFLKHVEYQVTSQHYKISVYRRYSDFDVFHEVLLQKFAYRVVPALPPKRMLKGVLTSVSERDFIEGRRRALCRFLNLVARHPFFSEDELVKTFLTFSGSDVQSKLRDTYKKTGDEFMTNRIATQAKEYLPADIQAQFSTSRELIRNIYNSFQKLRDRAEKMAERSKENATDLLMFGRELSTLGSDASTLPSLASSQSTWGTLRQSLKSLSVEFAVLSDKAAQQGRREEDDVVEKLNLFLDLLQSYRDLCERHEKGVLHEHQRALHKYGMMKRQMMSATVQPKEQGSVEQLESRIVQQENAIQTMELRNYFSLFCLHQETQLIFTYLPITSHILGAFVNSQVQGHKEMGDVWNELQPKLGCLFGGNNGLKPPI
;
A
#
# COMPACT_ATOMS: atom_id res chain seq x y z
N MET A 1 41.27 -10.02 14.41
CA MET A 1 41.16 -9.91 12.95
C MET A 1 41.34 -11.31 12.40
N ALA A 2 40.25 -12.04 12.21
CA ALA A 2 40.26 -13.42 11.72
C ALA A 2 40.42 -13.41 10.20
N GLY A 3 41.20 -14.32 9.62
CA GLY A 3 41.51 -14.39 8.19
C GLY A 3 40.29 -14.24 7.25
N GLU A 4 40.07 -13.04 6.74
CA GLU A 4 39.07 -12.75 5.71
C GLU A 4 39.56 -13.26 4.36
N ILE A 5 38.87 -14.26 3.82
CA ILE A 5 39.08 -14.71 2.44
C ILE A 5 38.57 -13.62 1.50
N ASN A 6 39.42 -13.11 0.62
CA ASN A 6 39.01 -12.14 -0.41
C ASN A 6 38.56 -12.89 -1.67
N GLU A 7 37.41 -12.54 -2.25
CA GLU A 7 36.86 -13.17 -3.45
C GLU A 7 37.83 -13.17 -4.65
N GLY A 8 38.72 -12.18 -4.74
CA GLY A 8 39.74 -12.12 -5.81
C GLY A 8 40.89 -13.12 -5.68
N SER A 9 41.04 -13.75 -4.50
CA SER A 9 42.17 -14.62 -4.14
C SER A 9 41.84 -16.12 -4.14
N VAL A 10 40.58 -16.49 -4.41
CA VAL A 10 40.16 -17.90 -4.38
C VAL A 10 40.41 -18.61 -5.72
N PRO A 11 40.75 -19.92 -5.70
CA PRO A 11 40.89 -20.73 -6.90
C PRO A 11 39.65 -20.66 -7.79
N ALA A 12 39.83 -20.68 -9.12
CA ALA A 12 38.71 -20.68 -10.09
C ALA A 12 37.69 -21.79 -9.78
N TYR A 13 38.18 -22.95 -9.34
CA TYR A 13 37.37 -24.08 -8.93
C TYR A 13 36.34 -23.75 -7.84
N TYR A 14 36.63 -22.82 -6.92
CA TYR A 14 35.68 -22.46 -5.86
C TYR A 14 34.51 -21.67 -6.44
N ARG A 15 34.78 -20.81 -7.41
CA ARG A 15 33.76 -20.06 -8.16
C ARG A 15 32.90 -21.01 -8.97
N GLU A 16 33.52 -21.98 -9.65
CA GLU A 16 32.80 -23.01 -10.41
C GLU A 16 31.90 -23.88 -9.52
N VAL A 17 32.37 -24.28 -8.33
CA VAL A 17 31.56 -25.03 -7.36
C VAL A 17 30.38 -24.20 -6.86
N TYR A 18 30.61 -22.92 -6.53
CA TYR A 18 29.55 -21.99 -6.14
C TYR A 18 28.50 -21.84 -7.26
N GLU A 19 28.93 -21.61 -8.50
CA GLU A 19 28.03 -21.50 -9.66
C GLU A 19 27.24 -22.79 -9.93
N ALA A 20 27.84 -23.96 -9.69
CA ALA A 20 27.19 -25.24 -9.88
C ALA A 20 26.08 -25.52 -8.85
N ILE A 21 26.25 -25.06 -7.61
CA ILE A 21 25.30 -25.36 -6.51
C ILE A 21 24.30 -24.22 -6.23
N CYS A 22 24.62 -22.99 -6.61
CA CYS A 22 23.81 -21.80 -6.31
C CYS A 22 22.68 -21.58 -7.36
N CYS A 23 21.62 -20.89 -6.94
CA CYS A 23 20.53 -20.47 -7.83
C CYS A 23 20.93 -19.19 -8.58
N ARG A 24 20.40 -18.96 -9.79
CA ARG A 24 20.64 -17.70 -10.53
C ARG A 24 19.97 -16.47 -9.88
N THR A 25 19.08 -16.68 -8.90
CA THR A 25 18.23 -15.65 -8.31
C THR A 25 18.52 -15.34 -6.83
N ASP A 26 19.27 -16.19 -6.12
CA ASP A 26 19.70 -15.95 -4.73
C ASP A 26 21.20 -16.23 -4.65
N GLU A 27 21.97 -15.25 -4.18
CA GLU A 27 23.44 -15.34 -4.07
C GLU A 27 23.90 -16.16 -2.85
N ARG A 28 22.97 -16.62 -2.00
CA ARG A 28 23.26 -17.43 -0.80
C ARG A 28 23.02 -18.91 -1.07
N VAL A 29 23.69 -19.78 -0.32
CA VAL A 29 23.58 -21.24 -0.46
C VAL A 29 22.80 -21.82 0.72
N GLN A 30 21.76 -22.60 0.48
CA GLN A 30 21.00 -23.28 1.54
C GLN A 30 21.89 -24.25 2.34
N VAL A 31 21.71 -24.29 3.66
CA VAL A 31 22.46 -25.20 4.57
C VAL A 31 22.26 -26.67 4.17
N GLU A 32 21.08 -27.06 3.68
CA GLU A 32 20.79 -28.43 3.23
C GLU A 32 21.59 -28.80 1.97
N VAL A 33 21.79 -27.84 1.06
CA VAL A 33 22.64 -28.02 -0.13
C VAL A 33 24.09 -28.17 0.28
N PHE A 34 24.55 -27.34 1.23
CA PHE A 34 25.88 -27.43 1.80
C PHE A 34 26.12 -28.78 2.51
N HIS A 35 25.17 -29.27 3.30
CA HIS A 35 25.29 -30.60 3.94
C HIS A 35 25.38 -31.73 2.91
N ARG A 36 24.60 -31.68 1.82
CA ARG A 36 24.70 -32.65 0.73
C ARG A 36 26.04 -32.57 -0.01
N LEU A 37 26.64 -31.37 -0.11
CA LEU A 37 27.99 -31.19 -0.63
C LEU A 37 29.05 -31.83 0.28
N LEU A 38 28.94 -31.65 1.61
CA LEU A 38 29.84 -32.29 2.58
C LEU A 38 29.80 -33.82 2.50
N GLN A 39 28.61 -34.39 2.27
CA GLN A 39 28.42 -35.84 2.10
C GLN A 39 29.08 -36.41 0.83
N ARG A 40 29.48 -35.57 -0.14
CA ARG A 40 30.25 -35.99 -1.31
C ARG A 40 31.76 -36.10 -1.04
N THR A 41 32.21 -35.69 0.15
CA THR A 41 33.61 -35.84 0.54
C THR A 41 33.84 -37.20 1.20
N ASP A 42 35.02 -37.78 1.01
CA ASP A 42 35.45 -39.01 1.71
C ASP A 42 35.92 -38.76 3.16
N LEU A 43 35.43 -37.67 3.80
CA LEU A 43 35.81 -37.29 5.17
C LEU A 43 34.92 -37.98 6.21
N SER A 44 35.46 -38.22 7.41
CA SER A 44 34.69 -38.81 8.50
C SER A 44 33.60 -37.86 9.01
N LYS A 45 32.49 -38.40 9.53
CA LYS A 45 31.38 -37.60 10.08
C LYS A 45 31.83 -36.60 11.15
N VAL A 46 32.85 -36.95 11.95
CA VAL A 46 33.40 -36.07 12.99
C VAL A 46 34.04 -34.82 12.36
N VAL A 47 34.83 -35.01 11.31
CA VAL A 47 35.49 -33.92 10.58
C VAL A 47 34.47 -33.06 9.83
N LEU A 48 33.43 -33.67 9.26
CA LEU A 48 32.35 -32.95 8.60
C LEU A 48 31.59 -32.01 9.54
N ASN A 49 31.27 -32.48 10.75
CA ASN A 49 30.60 -31.65 11.76
C ASN A 49 31.49 -30.48 12.22
N GLN A 50 32.80 -30.73 12.41
CA GLN A 50 33.76 -29.66 12.74
C GLN A 50 33.84 -28.59 11.64
N ILE A 51 33.79 -28.98 10.37
CA ILE A 51 33.76 -28.03 9.25
C ILE A 51 32.46 -27.21 9.29
N ALA A 52 31.30 -27.85 9.51
CA ALA A 52 30.01 -27.17 9.60
C ALA A 52 29.95 -26.16 10.77
N GLU A 53 30.53 -26.49 11.92
CA GLU A 53 30.62 -25.59 13.10
C GLU A 53 31.49 -24.34 12.84
N HIS A 54 32.43 -24.42 11.89
CA HIS A 54 33.34 -23.31 11.56
C HIS A 54 32.82 -22.37 10.47
N VAL A 55 31.65 -22.67 9.91
CA VAL A 55 31.04 -21.93 8.80
C VAL A 55 29.78 -21.26 9.31
N ASP A 56 29.80 -19.92 9.37
CA ASP A 56 28.67 -19.15 9.85
C ASP A 56 27.47 -19.32 8.91
N SER A 57 26.33 -19.73 9.48
CA SER A 57 25.05 -19.77 8.79
C SER A 57 24.02 -18.92 9.54
N ALA A 58 23.28 -18.10 8.81
CA ALA A 58 22.21 -17.26 9.33
C ALA A 58 20.92 -17.58 8.57
N ASP A 59 19.81 -17.74 9.29
CA ASP A 59 18.49 -18.03 8.74
C ASP A 59 18.44 -19.26 7.81
N GLY A 60 19.32 -20.25 8.00
CA GLY A 60 19.38 -21.46 7.16
C GLY A 60 20.17 -21.31 5.86
N PHE A 61 20.92 -20.21 5.70
CA PHE A 61 21.74 -19.94 4.51
C PHE A 61 23.21 -19.66 4.84
N LEU A 62 24.10 -20.01 3.92
CA LEU A 62 25.51 -19.66 3.89
C LEU A 62 25.72 -18.51 2.90
N SER A 63 26.56 -17.55 3.29
CA SER A 63 27.08 -16.56 2.34
C SER A 63 28.08 -17.20 1.38
N LYS A 64 28.31 -16.56 0.24
CA LYS A 64 29.33 -16.96 -0.74
C LYS A 64 30.73 -17.10 -0.11
N LEU A 65 31.10 -16.17 0.76
CA LEU A 65 32.37 -16.21 1.51
C LEU A 65 32.41 -17.37 2.51
N ALA A 66 31.30 -17.65 3.20
CA ALA A 66 31.19 -18.79 4.10
C ALA A 66 31.38 -20.12 3.36
N LEU A 67 30.83 -20.25 2.15
CA LEU A 67 31.07 -21.41 1.29
C LEU A 67 32.56 -21.54 0.89
N TYR A 68 33.22 -20.45 0.48
CA TYR A 68 34.64 -20.50 0.14
C TYR A 68 35.52 -20.92 1.31
N LYS A 69 35.20 -20.43 2.51
CA LYS A 69 35.84 -20.87 3.75
C LYS A 69 35.65 -22.38 3.96
N ALA A 70 34.43 -22.88 3.75
CA ALA A 70 34.14 -24.29 3.86
C ALA A 70 34.95 -25.15 2.88
N LEU A 71 35.02 -24.74 1.61
CA LEU A 71 35.79 -25.45 0.57
C LEU A 71 37.29 -25.54 0.91
N ALA A 72 37.86 -24.48 1.48
CA ALA A 72 39.24 -24.48 1.94
C ALA A 72 39.46 -25.41 3.14
N LEU A 73 38.53 -25.44 4.10
CA LEU A 73 38.60 -26.35 5.24
C LEU A 73 38.45 -27.82 4.80
N ILE A 74 37.58 -28.12 3.84
CA ILE A 74 37.45 -29.46 3.24
C ILE A 74 38.78 -29.90 2.62
N ALA A 75 39.40 -29.03 1.82
CA ALA A 75 40.66 -29.34 1.17
C ALA A 75 41.81 -29.59 2.17
N LEU A 76 41.88 -28.81 3.24
CA LEU A 76 42.85 -29.02 4.32
C LEU A 76 42.60 -30.33 5.07
N ALA A 77 41.33 -30.66 5.32
CA ALA A 77 40.94 -31.92 5.94
C ALA A 77 41.33 -33.14 5.10
N GLN A 78 41.16 -33.06 3.78
CA GLN A 78 41.57 -34.11 2.84
C GLN A 78 43.10 -34.31 2.79
N GLN A 79 43.87 -33.29 3.15
CA GLN A 79 45.33 -33.39 3.34
C GLN A 79 45.73 -33.93 4.72
N GLY A 80 44.77 -34.35 5.55
CA GLY A 80 45.01 -34.90 6.89
C GLY A 80 45.19 -33.85 7.99
N LYS A 81 44.89 -32.56 7.72
CA LYS A 81 44.98 -31.48 8.73
C LYS A 81 43.64 -31.35 9.46
N GLN A 82 43.69 -31.06 10.77
CA GLN A 82 42.47 -30.78 11.55
C GLN A 82 41.82 -29.48 11.08
N PRO A 83 40.53 -29.46 10.70
CA PRO A 83 39.87 -28.24 10.21
C PRO A 83 39.90 -27.15 11.28
N SER A 84 40.50 -26.01 10.97
CA SER A 84 40.47 -24.84 11.85
C SER A 84 40.60 -23.56 11.03
N PRO A 85 39.81 -22.51 11.32
CA PRO A 85 39.93 -21.22 10.64
C PRO A 85 41.34 -20.61 10.70
N LYS A 86 42.08 -20.89 11.78
CA LYS A 86 43.48 -20.42 11.95
C LYS A 86 44.44 -20.98 10.91
N LEU A 87 44.14 -22.14 10.31
CA LEU A 87 44.98 -22.71 9.24
C LEU A 87 44.86 -21.96 7.91
N LEU A 88 43.75 -21.22 7.72
CA LEU A 88 43.52 -20.42 6.53
C LEU A 88 44.43 -19.19 6.50
N GLU A 89 44.81 -18.67 7.68
CA GLU A 89 45.77 -17.56 7.82
C GLU A 89 47.17 -17.94 7.31
N ASN A 90 47.49 -19.23 7.20
CA ASN A 90 48.76 -19.71 6.65
C ASN A 90 48.70 -19.95 5.12
N CYS A 91 47.53 -19.81 4.50
CA CYS A 91 47.28 -20.10 3.08
C CYS A 91 47.17 -18.84 2.21
N ILE A 92 47.79 -17.73 2.62
CA ILE A 92 47.63 -16.38 2.04
C ILE A 92 48.01 -16.30 0.54
N GLN A 93 48.89 -17.19 0.06
CA GLN A 93 49.36 -17.17 -1.33
C GLN A 93 48.54 -18.04 -2.28
N GLU A 94 48.11 -19.24 -1.86
CA GLU A 94 47.25 -20.14 -2.63
C GLU A 94 46.40 -21.02 -1.71
N LEU A 95 45.07 -20.99 -1.89
CA LEU A 95 44.15 -21.87 -1.17
C LEU A 95 44.10 -23.26 -1.80
N PRO A 96 44.07 -24.34 -0.99
CA PRO A 96 44.10 -25.71 -1.50
C PRO A 96 42.81 -26.10 -2.23
N LYS A 97 42.93 -26.93 -3.28
CA LYS A 97 41.77 -27.43 -4.03
C LYS A 97 41.16 -28.67 -3.35
N PRO A 98 39.85 -28.69 -3.03
CA PRO A 98 39.20 -29.88 -2.49
C PRO A 98 38.93 -30.91 -3.60
N LEU A 99 38.95 -32.18 -3.23
CA LEU A 99 38.56 -33.32 -4.06
C LEU A 99 37.04 -33.50 -3.98
N LEU A 100 36.31 -32.84 -4.89
CA LEU A 100 34.84 -32.90 -4.98
C LEU A 100 34.32 -33.36 -6.37
N GLY A 101 35.22 -33.81 -7.26
CA GLY A 101 34.88 -34.17 -8.64
C GLY A 101 34.83 -32.97 -9.60
N GLU A 102 34.26 -33.16 -10.79
CA GLU A 102 34.05 -32.02 -11.71
C GLU A 102 32.85 -31.18 -11.27
N PRO A 103 32.88 -29.84 -11.43
CA PRO A 103 31.75 -28.98 -11.05
C PRO A 103 30.43 -29.37 -11.73
N ARG A 104 30.51 -29.99 -12.93
CA ARG A 104 29.35 -30.49 -13.67
C ARG A 104 28.58 -31.59 -12.92
N ASP A 105 29.28 -32.40 -12.12
CA ASP A 105 28.69 -33.48 -11.33
C ASP A 105 27.97 -32.95 -10.09
N LEU A 106 28.30 -31.72 -9.67
CA LEU A 106 27.65 -31.02 -8.57
C LEU A 106 26.33 -30.34 -9.00
N ASN A 107 26.01 -30.30 -10.29
CA ASN A 107 24.71 -29.80 -10.78
C ASN A 107 23.52 -30.59 -10.18
N ALA A 108 23.71 -31.85 -9.79
CA ALA A 108 22.68 -32.63 -9.10
C ALA A 108 22.37 -32.10 -7.69
N LEU A 109 23.28 -31.33 -7.09
CA LEU A 109 23.13 -30.66 -5.80
C LEU A 109 22.60 -29.22 -5.94
N ARG A 110 22.45 -28.73 -7.18
CA ARG A 110 22.02 -27.37 -7.46
C ARG A 110 20.74 -27.05 -6.70
N MET A 111 20.73 -25.88 -6.06
CA MET A 111 19.53 -25.30 -5.51
C MET A 111 18.46 -25.33 -6.60
N GLN A 112 17.43 -26.13 -6.36
CA GLN A 112 16.15 -25.86 -6.99
C GLN A 112 15.78 -24.44 -6.52
N PRO A 113 15.32 -23.53 -7.40
CA PRO A 113 14.66 -22.34 -6.90
C PRO A 113 13.64 -22.84 -5.87
N ALA A 114 13.66 -22.28 -4.65
CA ALA A 114 12.57 -22.52 -3.71
C ALA A 114 11.31 -22.41 -4.56
N GLN A 115 10.48 -23.45 -4.59
CA GLN A 115 9.25 -23.44 -5.37
C GLN A 115 8.55 -22.16 -4.94
N GLU A 116 8.64 -21.10 -5.76
CA GLU A 116 8.18 -19.78 -5.35
C GLU A 116 6.73 -20.02 -5.00
N ASP A 117 6.37 -19.77 -3.75
CA ASP A 117 4.99 -19.91 -3.34
C ASP A 117 4.24 -18.81 -4.07
N VAL A 118 3.78 -19.14 -5.28
CA VAL A 118 3.17 -18.23 -6.23
C VAL A 118 1.92 -17.61 -5.61
N LEU A 119 1.31 -18.31 -4.66
CA LEU A 119 0.14 -17.88 -3.92
C LEU A 119 0.49 -16.81 -2.88
N THR A 120 1.70 -16.81 -2.32
CA THR A 120 2.12 -15.90 -1.24
C THR A 120 2.82 -14.63 -1.75
N LEU A 121 2.35 -13.46 -1.28
CA LEU A 121 3.00 -12.18 -1.53
C LEU A 121 3.95 -11.85 -0.37
N SER A 122 5.26 -12.02 -0.56
CA SER A 122 6.28 -11.58 0.41
C SER A 122 6.53 -10.07 0.32
N LEU A 123 5.57 -9.27 0.78
CA LEU A 123 5.62 -7.80 0.78
C LEU A 123 5.46 -7.24 2.19
N THR A 124 6.06 -6.09 2.44
CA THR A 124 5.88 -5.31 3.67
C THR A 124 5.23 -3.97 3.32
N LEU A 125 4.57 -3.34 4.30
CA LEU A 125 3.99 -2.01 4.11
C LEU A 125 5.02 -1.00 3.60
N ASP A 126 6.22 -0.99 4.18
CA ASP A 126 7.28 -0.04 3.77
C ASP A 126 7.69 -0.24 2.31
N ARG A 127 7.80 -1.50 1.84
CA ARG A 127 8.09 -1.80 0.44
C ARG A 127 6.98 -1.33 -0.48
N LEU A 128 5.71 -1.45 -0.08
CA LEU A 128 4.57 -0.96 -0.87
C LEU A 128 4.56 0.58 -0.94
N LEU A 129 4.76 1.25 0.19
CA LEU A 129 4.80 2.72 0.26
C LEU A 129 5.99 3.30 -0.52
N ALA A 130 7.10 2.58 -0.59
CA ALA A 130 8.31 3.00 -1.31
C ALA A 130 8.21 2.84 -2.85
N ARG A 131 7.20 2.13 -3.39
CA ARG A 131 7.10 1.90 -4.84
C ARG A 131 6.93 3.22 -5.62
N ASP A 132 5.99 4.04 -5.17
CA ASP A 132 5.76 5.38 -5.71
C ASP A 132 5.02 6.25 -4.70
N THR A 133 5.16 7.55 -4.84
CA THR A 133 4.32 8.55 -4.20
C THR A 133 3.85 9.52 -5.25
N VAL A 134 2.53 9.55 -5.46
CA VAL A 134 1.91 10.39 -6.48
C VAL A 134 1.26 11.60 -5.83
N GLN A 135 1.59 12.79 -6.30
CA GLN A 135 0.96 14.04 -5.88
C GLN A 135 -0.07 14.48 -6.94
N VAL A 136 -1.19 15.02 -6.47
CA VAL A 136 -2.25 15.54 -7.32
C VAL A 136 -2.58 16.95 -6.86
N GLU A 137 -2.32 17.94 -7.70
CA GLU A 137 -2.53 19.36 -7.42
C GLU A 137 -3.60 19.93 -8.35
N LEU A 138 -4.38 20.88 -7.83
CA LEU A 138 -5.36 21.63 -8.64
C LEU A 138 -4.63 22.71 -9.40
N ILE A 139 -4.81 22.75 -10.72
CA ILE A 139 -4.34 23.88 -11.52
C ILE A 139 -5.38 25.00 -11.42
N PRO A 140 -4.99 26.20 -10.91
CA PRO A 140 -5.90 27.33 -10.85
C PRO A 140 -6.39 27.68 -12.26
N GLU A 141 -7.69 27.88 -12.42
CA GLU A 141 -8.25 28.32 -13.69
C GLU A 141 -7.55 29.61 -14.12
N LYS A 142 -6.90 29.59 -15.30
CA LYS A 142 -6.35 30.81 -15.89
C LYS A 142 -7.52 31.77 -16.10
N LYS A 143 -7.49 32.95 -15.48
CA LYS A 143 -8.46 34.03 -15.72
C LYS A 143 -8.37 34.43 -17.20
N GLY A 144 -9.22 33.86 -18.04
CA GLY A 144 -9.24 34.03 -19.49
C GLY A 144 -10.18 33.00 -20.13
N LEU A 145 -10.80 33.37 -21.26
CA LEU A 145 -11.92 32.66 -21.89
C LEU A 145 -11.82 31.12 -21.89
N PHE A 146 -12.76 30.48 -21.17
CA PHE A 146 -13.27 29.11 -21.34
C PHE A 146 -12.35 27.91 -21.02
N LEU A 147 -11.90 27.76 -19.77
CA LEU A 147 -11.67 26.41 -19.23
C LEU A 147 -13.01 25.83 -18.75
N LYS A 148 -13.58 24.89 -19.51
CA LYS A 148 -14.87 24.22 -19.17
C LYS A 148 -14.73 23.16 -18.06
N HIS A 149 -13.51 22.76 -17.73
CA HIS A 149 -13.22 21.59 -16.88
C HIS A 149 -12.03 21.85 -15.95
N VAL A 150 -12.12 21.33 -14.72
CA VAL A 150 -11.01 21.31 -13.75
C VAL A 150 -9.92 20.37 -14.24
N GLU A 151 -8.68 20.86 -14.25
CA GLU A 151 -7.47 20.12 -14.60
C GLU A 151 -6.60 19.90 -13.35
N TYR A 152 -5.95 18.74 -13.31
CA TYR A 152 -5.10 18.28 -12.22
C TYR A 152 -3.69 18.08 -12.75
N GLN A 153 -2.70 18.59 -12.03
CA GLN A 153 -1.31 18.20 -12.22
C GLN A 153 -1.04 16.95 -11.39
N VAL A 154 -0.66 15.87 -12.07
CA VAL A 154 -0.30 14.58 -11.47
C VAL A 154 1.20 14.42 -11.57
N THR A 155 1.88 14.27 -10.43
CA THR A 155 3.33 14.12 -10.36
C THR A 155 3.68 12.79 -9.71
N SER A 156 4.35 11.90 -10.44
CA SER A 156 4.91 10.66 -9.89
C SER A 156 6.36 10.89 -9.46
N GLN A 157 6.69 10.53 -8.22
CA GLN A 157 8.06 10.60 -7.71
C GLN A 157 8.93 9.50 -8.31
N HIS A 158 8.38 8.31 -8.54
CA HIS A 158 9.10 7.19 -9.17
C HIS A 158 9.55 7.55 -10.58
N TYR A 159 8.63 8.06 -11.41
CA TYR A 159 8.94 8.43 -12.79
C TYR A 159 9.59 9.80 -12.93
N LYS A 160 9.55 10.64 -11.88
CA LYS A 160 10.03 12.04 -11.88
C LYS A 160 9.41 12.88 -13.00
N ILE A 161 8.13 12.63 -13.29
CA ILE A 161 7.37 13.26 -14.38
C ILE A 161 6.09 13.85 -13.81
N SER A 162 5.72 15.03 -14.32
CA SER A 162 4.41 15.65 -14.12
C SER A 162 3.62 15.65 -15.42
N VAL A 163 2.35 15.27 -15.33
CA VAL A 163 1.40 15.29 -16.44
C VAL A 163 0.11 15.99 -16.03
N TYR A 164 -0.61 16.54 -17.01
CA TYR A 164 -1.92 17.15 -16.78
C TYR A 164 -3.03 16.15 -17.12
N ARG A 165 -4.01 16.06 -16.24
CA ARG A 165 -5.17 15.16 -16.36
C ARG A 165 -6.44 15.89 -15.97
N ARG A 166 -7.53 15.62 -16.67
CA ARG A 166 -8.88 16.01 -16.24
C ARG A 166 -9.60 14.81 -15.63
N TYR A 167 -10.65 15.05 -14.85
CA TYR A 167 -11.42 13.97 -14.21
C TYR A 167 -11.89 12.88 -15.20
N SER A 168 -12.28 13.25 -16.42
CA SER A 168 -12.70 12.26 -17.42
C SER A 168 -11.56 11.37 -17.94
N ASP A 169 -10.30 11.76 -17.78
CA ASP A 169 -9.17 10.88 -18.07
C ASP A 169 -9.04 9.80 -16.98
N PHE A 170 -9.26 10.18 -15.71
CA PHE A 170 -9.33 9.22 -14.61
C PHE A 170 -10.49 8.23 -14.79
N ASP A 171 -11.66 8.71 -15.25
CA ASP A 171 -12.80 7.84 -15.57
C ASP A 171 -12.43 6.74 -16.57
N VAL A 172 -11.79 7.11 -17.68
CA VAL A 172 -11.36 6.15 -18.71
C VAL A 172 -10.27 5.23 -18.16
N PHE A 173 -9.31 5.77 -17.40
CA PHE A 173 -8.26 4.97 -16.80
C PHE A 173 -8.81 3.92 -15.83
N HIS A 174 -9.74 4.30 -14.95
CA HIS A 174 -10.42 3.40 -14.03
C HIS A 174 -11.26 2.34 -14.76
N GLU A 175 -11.99 2.71 -15.83
CA GLU A 175 -12.74 1.77 -16.67
C GLU A 175 -11.81 0.71 -17.27
N VAL A 176 -10.68 1.13 -17.85
CA VAL A 176 -9.72 0.21 -18.48
C VAL A 176 -8.98 -0.64 -17.43
N LEU A 177 -8.68 -0.08 -16.24
CA LEU A 177 -8.14 -0.86 -15.12
C LEU A 177 -9.09 -1.97 -14.68
N LEU A 178 -10.38 -1.69 -14.53
CA LEU A 178 -11.39 -2.70 -14.18
C LEU A 178 -11.54 -3.77 -15.26
N GLN A 179 -11.44 -3.39 -16.53
CA GLN A 179 -11.49 -4.34 -17.65
C GLN A 179 -10.26 -5.24 -17.72
N LYS A 180 -9.07 -4.71 -17.44
CA LYS A 180 -7.83 -5.49 -17.46
C LYS A 180 -7.65 -6.35 -16.21
N PHE A 181 -7.94 -5.79 -15.04
CA PHE A 181 -7.69 -6.40 -13.73
C PHE A 181 -9.00 -6.71 -12.98
N ALA A 182 -9.87 -7.48 -13.63
CA ALA A 182 -11.21 -7.79 -13.12
C ALA A 182 -11.19 -8.46 -11.72
N TYR A 183 -10.11 -9.18 -11.40
CA TYR A 183 -9.96 -9.97 -10.17
C TYR A 183 -9.02 -9.32 -9.13
N ARG A 184 -8.68 -8.03 -9.29
CA ARG A 184 -7.78 -7.28 -8.37
C ARG A 184 -8.51 -6.16 -7.63
N VAL A 185 -7.91 -5.63 -6.58
CA VAL A 185 -8.46 -4.52 -5.79
C VAL A 185 -8.24 -3.19 -6.52
N VAL A 186 -9.17 -2.83 -7.41
CA VAL A 186 -9.18 -1.54 -8.11
C VAL A 186 -9.93 -0.49 -7.27
N PRO A 187 -9.31 0.64 -6.89
CA PRO A 187 -9.97 1.66 -6.08
C PRO A 187 -11.03 2.47 -6.80
N ALA A 188 -12.11 2.81 -6.09
CA ALA A 188 -13.19 3.61 -6.65
C ALA A 188 -12.78 5.07 -6.86
N LEU A 189 -13.37 5.70 -7.88
CA LEU A 189 -13.22 7.14 -8.10
C LEU A 189 -14.21 7.96 -7.25
N PRO A 190 -13.85 9.18 -6.82
CA PRO A 190 -14.78 10.10 -6.17
C PRO A 190 -15.94 10.48 -7.11
N PRO A 191 -17.10 10.95 -6.59
CA PRO A 191 -18.28 11.22 -7.39
C PRO A 191 -18.09 12.27 -8.52
N LYS A 192 -18.68 12.00 -9.70
CA LYS A 192 -18.59 12.86 -10.89
C LYS A 192 -19.26 14.22 -10.73
N ARG A 193 -20.34 14.28 -9.95
CA ARG A 193 -21.15 15.50 -9.75
C ARG A 193 -21.52 15.64 -8.28
N MET A 194 -21.60 16.88 -7.85
CA MET A 194 -22.25 17.26 -6.59
C MET A 194 -23.74 16.95 -6.65
N LEU A 195 -24.31 16.52 -5.53
CA LEU A 195 -25.77 16.47 -5.37
C LEU A 195 -26.29 17.92 -5.45
N LYS A 196 -26.97 18.20 -6.55
CA LYS A 196 -27.42 19.54 -6.95
C LYS A 196 -28.69 19.88 -6.15
N GLY A 197 -28.54 20.45 -4.96
CA GLY A 197 -29.71 20.79 -4.14
C GLY A 197 -29.49 21.83 -3.04
N VAL A 198 -28.25 22.08 -2.60
CA VAL A 198 -27.99 22.96 -1.44
C VAL A 198 -26.62 23.63 -1.58
N LEU A 199 -26.38 24.62 -2.45
CA LEU A 199 -25.01 25.17 -2.52
C LEU A 199 -24.90 26.69 -2.73
N THR A 200 -24.14 27.28 -1.79
CA THR A 200 -23.35 28.51 -1.83
C THR A 200 -21.96 28.22 -2.45
N SER A 201 -21.18 29.24 -2.84
CA SER A 201 -19.86 29.06 -3.50
C SER A 201 -18.77 28.35 -2.65
N VAL A 202 -18.90 28.36 -1.33
CA VAL A 202 -17.95 27.69 -0.40
C VAL A 202 -17.93 26.19 -0.62
N SER A 203 -19.12 25.61 -0.75
CA SER A 203 -19.28 24.18 -0.94
C SER A 203 -18.67 23.65 -2.23
N GLU A 204 -18.67 24.42 -3.33
CA GLU A 204 -18.06 24.03 -4.60
C GLU A 204 -16.55 23.85 -4.50
N ARG A 205 -15.87 24.72 -3.73
CA ARG A 205 -14.43 24.59 -3.47
C ARG A 205 -14.12 23.35 -2.64
N ASP A 206 -14.89 23.12 -1.58
CA ASP A 206 -14.74 21.93 -0.72
C ASP A 206 -14.99 20.64 -1.53
N PHE A 207 -15.98 20.70 -2.41
CA PHE A 207 -16.14 19.91 -3.63
C PHE A 207 -14.86 19.45 -4.30
N ILE A 208 -14.28 20.42 -4.98
CA ILE A 208 -13.16 20.23 -5.89
C ILE A 208 -11.94 19.74 -5.11
N GLU A 209 -11.73 20.24 -3.90
CA GLU A 209 -10.64 19.82 -3.02
C GLU A 209 -10.82 18.39 -2.49
N GLY A 210 -12.02 18.04 -2.01
CA GLY A 210 -12.33 16.67 -1.58
C GLY A 210 -12.14 15.65 -2.72
N ARG A 211 -12.52 16.04 -3.94
CA ARG A 211 -12.23 15.24 -5.14
C ARG A 211 -10.73 15.13 -5.39
N ARG A 212 -9.96 16.22 -5.34
CA ARG A 212 -8.50 16.20 -5.54
C ARG A 212 -7.83 15.24 -4.55
N ARG A 213 -8.17 15.32 -3.26
CA ARG A 213 -7.70 14.41 -2.21
C ARG A 213 -8.01 12.95 -2.54
N ALA A 214 -9.26 12.65 -2.92
CA ALA A 214 -9.65 11.29 -3.30
C ALA A 214 -8.93 10.77 -4.57
N LEU A 215 -8.74 11.61 -5.59
CA LEU A 215 -7.94 11.25 -6.78
C LEU A 215 -6.47 10.97 -6.41
N CYS A 216 -5.91 11.73 -5.47
CA CYS A 216 -4.57 11.47 -4.93
C CYS A 216 -4.49 10.10 -4.25
N ARG A 217 -5.44 9.76 -3.38
CA ARG A 217 -5.51 8.45 -2.73
C ARG A 217 -5.69 7.32 -3.72
N PHE A 218 -6.60 7.48 -4.70
CA PHE A 218 -6.79 6.54 -5.80
C PHE A 218 -5.47 6.24 -6.53
N LEU A 219 -4.73 7.27 -6.96
CA LEU A 219 -3.46 7.05 -7.67
C LEU A 219 -2.38 6.45 -6.80
N ASN A 220 -2.29 6.82 -5.51
CA ASN A 220 -1.31 6.20 -4.62
C ASN A 220 -1.61 4.72 -4.38
N LEU A 221 -2.88 4.32 -4.23
CA LEU A 221 -3.26 2.91 -4.13
C LEU A 221 -2.93 2.16 -5.43
N VAL A 222 -3.23 2.74 -6.58
CA VAL A 222 -2.94 2.13 -7.89
C VAL A 222 -1.42 2.01 -8.13
N ALA A 223 -0.67 3.09 -7.95
CA ALA A 223 0.77 3.12 -8.23
C ALA A 223 1.60 2.29 -7.24
N ARG A 224 1.06 1.98 -6.05
CA ARG A 224 1.71 1.11 -5.04
C ARG A 224 1.26 -0.34 -5.10
N HIS A 225 0.23 -0.65 -5.88
CA HIS A 225 -0.25 -2.01 -6.03
C HIS A 225 0.77 -2.87 -6.80
N PRO A 226 1.18 -4.04 -6.28
CA PRO A 226 2.31 -4.81 -6.83
C PRO A 226 2.10 -5.19 -8.31
N PHE A 227 0.86 -5.48 -8.72
CA PHE A 227 0.56 -5.85 -10.10
C PHE A 227 0.29 -4.65 -11.01
N PHE A 228 -0.21 -3.53 -10.48
CA PHE A 228 -0.54 -2.38 -11.32
C PHE A 228 0.69 -1.50 -11.58
N SER A 229 1.58 -1.38 -10.58
CA SER A 229 2.77 -0.54 -10.65
C SER A 229 3.72 -0.91 -11.80
N GLU A 230 3.74 -2.18 -12.18
CA GLU A 230 4.55 -2.71 -13.28
C GLU A 230 3.82 -2.69 -14.64
N ASP A 231 2.53 -2.33 -14.67
CA ASP A 231 1.72 -2.37 -15.89
C ASP A 231 1.88 -1.12 -16.75
N GLU A 232 1.98 -1.34 -18.06
CA GLU A 232 2.14 -0.26 -19.05
C GLU A 232 0.95 0.73 -19.07
N LEU A 233 -0.26 0.31 -18.65
CA LEU A 233 -1.40 1.22 -18.52
C LEU A 233 -1.14 2.30 -17.45
N VAL A 234 -0.65 1.90 -16.28
CA VAL A 234 -0.38 2.82 -15.17
C VAL A 234 0.78 3.73 -15.53
N LYS A 235 1.85 3.17 -16.09
CA LYS A 235 2.98 3.94 -16.59
C LYS A 235 2.55 4.95 -17.65
N THR A 236 1.72 4.56 -18.61
CA THR A 236 1.18 5.47 -19.64
C THR A 236 0.38 6.60 -18.99
N PHE A 237 -0.52 6.28 -18.05
CA PHE A 237 -1.32 7.30 -17.36
C PHE A 237 -0.47 8.29 -16.57
N LEU A 238 0.65 7.85 -15.96
CA LEU A 238 1.51 8.72 -15.15
C LEU A 238 2.56 9.50 -15.95
N THR A 239 2.93 9.04 -17.16
CA THR A 239 4.09 9.60 -17.90
C THR A 239 3.74 10.25 -19.24
N PHE A 240 2.61 9.90 -19.86
CA PHE A 240 2.29 10.40 -21.19
C PHE A 240 1.74 11.84 -21.17
N SER A 241 2.44 12.77 -21.81
CA SER A 241 2.05 14.19 -21.83
C SER A 241 1.09 14.59 -22.97
N GLY A 242 0.74 13.67 -23.88
CA GLY A 242 -0.17 13.94 -24.99
C GLY A 242 -1.65 14.06 -24.58
N SER A 243 -2.43 14.79 -25.37
CA SER A 243 -3.87 15.04 -25.12
C SER A 243 -4.78 13.84 -25.38
N ASP A 244 -4.27 12.82 -26.07
CA ASP A 244 -4.97 11.61 -26.51
C ASP A 244 -4.78 10.41 -25.55
N VAL A 245 -4.45 10.69 -24.28
CA VAL A 245 -4.19 9.65 -23.25
C VAL A 245 -5.32 8.62 -23.17
N GLN A 246 -6.59 9.05 -23.29
CA GLN A 246 -7.75 8.15 -23.24
C GLN A 246 -7.72 7.10 -24.37
N SER A 247 -7.41 7.53 -25.60
CA SER A 247 -7.31 6.63 -26.75
C SER A 247 -6.15 5.66 -26.58
N LYS A 248 -4.99 6.16 -26.14
CA LYS A 248 -3.80 5.36 -25.90
C LYS A 248 -4.04 4.26 -24.86
N LEU A 249 -4.74 4.56 -23.76
CA LEU A 249 -5.10 3.57 -22.75
C LEU A 249 -6.00 2.47 -23.31
N ARG A 250 -7.05 2.84 -24.06
CA ARG A 250 -7.97 1.89 -24.69
C ARG A 250 -7.26 1.00 -25.70
N ASP A 251 -6.35 1.56 -26.50
CA ASP A 251 -5.61 0.82 -27.50
C ASP A 251 -4.59 -0.15 -26.88
N THR A 252 -3.91 0.25 -25.80
CA THR A 252 -3.03 -0.64 -25.03
C THR A 252 -3.80 -1.85 -24.47
N TYR A 253 -4.99 -1.63 -23.92
CA TYR A 253 -5.84 -2.73 -23.43
C TYR A 253 -6.31 -3.64 -24.57
N LYS A 254 -6.83 -3.08 -25.66
CA LYS A 254 -7.28 -3.88 -26.83
C LYS A 254 -6.19 -4.80 -27.38
N LYS A 255 -4.93 -4.36 -27.36
CA LYS A 255 -3.77 -5.15 -27.82
C LYS A 255 -3.38 -6.27 -26.86
N THR A 256 -3.52 -6.03 -25.56
CA THR A 256 -2.96 -6.90 -24.52
C THR A 256 -3.99 -7.89 -23.96
N GLY A 257 -5.26 -7.49 -23.89
CA GLY A 257 -6.30 -8.26 -23.22
C GLY A 257 -6.29 -8.08 -21.70
N ASP A 258 -7.07 -8.92 -21.01
CA ASP A 258 -7.17 -8.94 -19.55
C ASP A 258 -6.04 -9.72 -18.88
N GLU A 259 -5.96 -9.64 -17.55
CA GLU A 259 -4.95 -10.33 -16.75
C GLU A 259 -5.00 -11.85 -16.95
N PHE A 260 -6.20 -12.44 -17.11
CA PHE A 260 -6.34 -13.88 -17.31
C PHE A 260 -5.66 -14.35 -18.61
N MET A 261 -5.75 -13.55 -19.68
CA MET A 261 -5.12 -13.88 -20.96
C MET A 261 -3.59 -13.74 -20.94
N THR A 262 -3.05 -12.90 -20.05
CA THR A 262 -1.62 -12.57 -20.01
C THR A 262 -0.84 -13.30 -18.93
N ASN A 263 -1.51 -13.70 -17.84
CA ASN A 263 -0.87 -14.35 -16.71
C ASN A 263 -0.69 -15.85 -16.97
N ARG A 264 0.56 -16.32 -16.94
CA ARG A 264 0.94 -17.72 -17.21
C ARG A 264 0.34 -18.72 -16.23
N ILE A 265 0.02 -18.28 -15.01
CA ILE A 265 -0.55 -19.13 -13.94
C ILE A 265 -2.07 -19.23 -14.08
N ALA A 266 -2.71 -18.39 -14.90
CA ALA A 266 -4.17 -18.27 -14.90
C ALA A 266 -4.91 -19.59 -15.19
N THR A 267 -4.43 -20.36 -16.16
CA THR A 267 -5.02 -21.67 -16.52
C THR A 267 -4.63 -22.79 -15.56
N GLN A 268 -3.64 -22.57 -14.69
CA GLN A 268 -3.13 -23.55 -13.72
C GLN A 268 -3.51 -23.19 -12.27
N ALA A 269 -4.24 -22.09 -12.05
CA ALA A 269 -4.53 -21.55 -10.73
C ALA A 269 -5.10 -22.59 -9.74
N LYS A 270 -5.91 -23.54 -10.24
CA LYS A 270 -6.49 -24.65 -9.45
C LYS A 270 -5.43 -25.49 -8.73
N GLU A 271 -4.26 -25.68 -9.33
CA GLU A 271 -3.18 -26.53 -8.79
C GLU A 271 -2.50 -25.92 -7.57
N TYR A 272 -2.54 -24.58 -7.45
CA TYR A 272 -1.92 -23.84 -6.36
C TYR A 272 -2.89 -23.56 -5.20
N LEU A 273 -4.19 -23.75 -5.42
CA LEU A 273 -5.21 -23.39 -4.43
C LEU A 273 -5.45 -24.53 -3.43
N PRO A 274 -5.57 -24.22 -2.12
CA PRO A 274 -5.96 -25.20 -1.13
C PRO A 274 -7.42 -25.63 -1.31
N ALA A 275 -7.76 -26.85 -0.89
CA ALA A 275 -9.09 -27.43 -1.08
C ALA A 275 -10.21 -26.65 -0.37
N ASP A 276 -9.89 -25.94 0.71
CA ASP A 276 -10.79 -25.14 1.53
C ASP A 276 -10.79 -23.65 1.17
N ILE A 277 -10.21 -23.25 0.03
CA ILE A 277 -10.06 -21.84 -0.38
C ILE A 277 -11.37 -21.04 -0.32
N GLN A 278 -12.51 -21.65 -0.67
CA GLN A 278 -13.81 -20.98 -0.63
C GLN A 278 -14.26 -20.64 0.81
N ALA A 279 -13.96 -21.53 1.76
CA ALA A 279 -14.22 -21.30 3.17
C ALA A 279 -13.27 -20.22 3.73
N GLN A 280 -11.99 -20.26 3.37
CA GLN A 280 -11.01 -19.23 3.73
C GLN A 280 -11.40 -17.85 3.19
N PHE A 281 -11.86 -17.78 1.94
CA PHE A 281 -12.40 -16.55 1.34
C PHE A 281 -13.59 -16.01 2.15
N SER A 282 -14.54 -16.88 2.48
CA SER A 282 -15.74 -16.49 3.25
C SER A 282 -15.38 -15.90 4.62
N THR A 283 -14.44 -16.54 5.32
CA THR A 283 -13.90 -16.07 6.62
C THR A 283 -13.16 -14.74 6.47
N SER A 284 -12.28 -14.63 5.47
CA SER A 284 -11.47 -13.43 5.23
C SER A 284 -12.34 -12.23 4.87
N ARG A 285 -13.36 -12.43 4.04
CA ARG A 285 -14.34 -11.40 3.68
C ARG A 285 -15.08 -10.86 4.90
N GLU A 286 -15.54 -11.74 5.78
CA GLU A 286 -16.25 -11.33 6.99
C GLU A 286 -15.34 -10.57 7.97
N LEU A 287 -14.10 -11.05 8.14
CA LEU A 287 -13.09 -10.37 8.95
C LEU A 287 -12.79 -8.95 8.40
N ILE A 288 -12.50 -8.84 7.10
CA ILE A 288 -12.20 -7.55 6.46
C ILE A 288 -13.41 -6.61 6.51
N ARG A 289 -14.65 -7.12 6.40
CA ARG A 289 -15.88 -6.33 6.62
C ARG A 289 -15.93 -5.75 8.03
N ASN A 290 -15.58 -6.53 9.05
CA ASN A 290 -15.57 -6.07 10.44
C ASN A 290 -14.46 -5.04 10.71
N ILE A 291 -13.30 -5.21 10.08
CA ILE A 291 -12.22 -4.22 10.09
C ILE A 291 -12.71 -2.91 9.46
N TYR A 292 -13.30 -2.97 8.26
CA TYR A 292 -13.87 -1.80 7.58
C TYR A 292 -14.86 -1.04 8.46
N ASN A 293 -15.85 -1.74 9.04
CA ASN A 293 -16.86 -1.11 9.90
C ASN A 293 -16.24 -0.43 11.13
N SER A 294 -15.15 -0.99 11.68
CA SER A 294 -14.45 -0.43 12.83
C SER A 294 -13.65 0.81 12.46
N PHE A 295 -12.90 0.74 11.35
CA PHE A 295 -12.14 1.89 10.83
C PHE A 295 -13.04 3.02 10.36
N GLN A 296 -14.23 2.71 9.82
CA GLN A 296 -15.20 3.72 9.44
C GLN A 296 -15.63 4.55 10.65
N LYS A 297 -15.99 3.88 11.75
CA LYS A 297 -16.32 4.54 13.01
C LYS A 297 -15.15 5.37 13.54
N LEU A 298 -13.92 4.85 13.46
CA LEU A 298 -12.72 5.58 13.88
C LEU A 298 -12.51 6.86 13.05
N ARG A 299 -12.65 6.77 11.72
CA ARG A 299 -12.60 7.89 10.80
C ARG A 299 -13.66 8.94 11.13
N ASP A 300 -14.91 8.54 11.35
CA ASP A 300 -15.99 9.46 11.69
C ASP A 300 -15.72 10.22 13.01
N ARG A 301 -15.02 9.59 13.96
CA ARG A 301 -14.61 10.27 15.20
C ARG A 301 -13.44 11.22 14.98
N ALA A 302 -12.43 10.81 14.22
CA ALA A 302 -11.28 11.65 13.88
C ALA A 302 -11.70 12.89 13.07
N GLU A 303 -12.63 12.73 12.12
CA GLU A 303 -13.20 13.83 11.32
C GLU A 303 -13.90 14.87 12.22
N LYS A 304 -14.73 14.41 13.17
CA LYS A 304 -15.36 15.29 14.17
C LYS A 304 -14.36 15.96 15.12
N MET A 305 -13.21 15.34 15.37
CA MET A 305 -12.14 15.98 16.16
C MET A 305 -11.51 17.13 15.36
N ALA A 306 -11.17 16.88 14.09
CA ALA A 306 -10.66 17.90 13.18
C ALA A 306 -11.63 19.08 12.99
N GLU A 307 -12.93 18.79 12.82
CA GLU A 307 -13.99 19.81 12.74
C GLU A 307 -14.02 20.68 14.01
N ARG A 308 -14.04 20.07 15.20
CA ARG A 308 -14.02 20.83 16.46
C ARG A 308 -12.76 21.68 16.63
N SER A 309 -11.60 21.20 16.16
CA SER A 309 -10.36 21.99 16.18
C SER A 309 -10.48 23.24 15.29
N LYS A 310 -11.13 23.13 14.12
CA LYS A 310 -11.41 24.27 13.23
C LYS A 310 -12.45 25.23 13.82
N GLU A 311 -13.49 24.71 14.47
CA GLU A 311 -14.50 25.52 15.17
C GLU A 311 -13.87 26.29 16.33
N ASN A 312 -13.07 25.63 17.18
CA ASN A 312 -12.33 26.27 18.26
C ASN A 312 -11.42 27.40 17.76
N ALA A 313 -10.74 27.20 16.63
CA ALA A 313 -9.96 28.25 15.99
C ALA A 313 -10.83 29.47 15.60
N THR A 314 -12.02 29.22 15.08
CA THR A 314 -12.98 30.28 14.72
C THR A 314 -13.47 31.02 15.96
N ASP A 315 -13.82 30.30 17.01
CA ASP A 315 -14.31 30.87 18.27
C ASP A 315 -13.24 31.73 18.96
N LEU A 316 -11.99 31.26 19.02
CA LEU A 316 -10.85 32.02 19.56
C LEU A 316 -10.62 33.32 18.79
N LEU A 317 -10.73 33.27 17.45
CA LEU A 317 -10.60 34.46 16.62
C LEU A 317 -11.74 35.46 16.88
N MET A 318 -12.97 34.97 16.98
CA MET A 318 -14.13 35.82 17.25
C MET A 318 -14.06 36.43 18.65
N PHE A 319 -13.64 35.65 19.66
CA PHE A 319 -13.41 36.16 21.01
C PHE A 319 -12.37 37.28 21.02
N GLY A 320 -11.22 37.08 20.35
CA GLY A 320 -10.20 38.11 20.20
C GLY A 320 -10.74 39.37 19.50
N ARG A 321 -11.58 39.21 18.47
CA ARG A 321 -12.21 40.35 17.79
C ARG A 321 -13.10 41.15 18.73
N GLU A 322 -13.93 40.49 19.55
CA GLU A 322 -14.77 41.19 20.54
C GLU A 322 -13.94 41.94 21.58
N LEU A 323 -12.83 41.36 22.06
CA LEU A 323 -11.87 42.05 22.93
C LEU A 323 -11.30 43.31 22.26
N SER A 324 -10.94 43.22 20.98
CA SER A 324 -10.41 44.35 20.21
C SER A 324 -11.46 45.44 20.02
N THR A 325 -12.71 45.07 19.73
CA THR A 325 -13.83 46.00 19.61
C THR A 325 -14.07 46.73 20.92
N LEU A 326 -14.15 46.00 22.04
CA LEU A 326 -14.31 46.57 23.37
C LEU A 326 -13.15 47.48 23.77
N GLY A 327 -11.92 47.06 23.48
CA GLY A 327 -10.71 47.83 23.77
C GLY A 327 -10.52 49.07 22.88
N SER A 328 -11.19 49.13 21.72
CA SER A 328 -11.11 50.25 20.79
C SER A 328 -12.28 51.24 20.92
N ASP A 329 -13.23 50.99 21.83
CA ASP A 329 -14.34 51.92 22.07
C ASP A 329 -13.80 53.28 22.58
N ALA A 330 -14.03 54.33 21.80
CA ALA A 330 -13.59 55.70 22.07
C ALA A 330 -14.61 56.51 22.90
N SER A 331 -15.69 55.88 23.37
CA SER A 331 -16.69 56.52 24.22
C SER A 331 -16.03 57.21 25.43
N THR A 332 -16.44 58.46 25.68
CA THR A 332 -16.00 59.23 26.83
C THR A 332 -16.67 58.67 28.08
N LEU A 333 -15.89 58.42 29.14
CA LEU A 333 -16.43 57.99 30.42
C LEU A 333 -17.43 59.04 30.95
N PRO A 334 -18.65 58.64 31.35
CA PRO A 334 -19.62 59.55 31.95
C PRO A 334 -19.07 60.25 33.18
N SER A 335 -19.54 61.47 33.49
CA SER A 335 -19.14 62.22 34.70
C SER A 335 -19.55 61.53 36.01
N LEU A 336 -20.46 60.55 35.94
CA LEU A 336 -20.85 59.69 37.06
C LEU A 336 -19.78 58.63 37.39
N ALA A 337 -18.85 58.36 36.47
CA ALA A 337 -17.73 57.47 36.72
C ALA A 337 -16.70 58.16 37.63
N SER A 338 -16.24 57.45 38.66
CA SER A 338 -15.21 57.94 39.58
C SER A 338 -13.96 58.41 38.81
N SER A 339 -13.32 59.48 39.30
CA SER A 339 -12.02 59.95 38.80
C SER A 339 -10.89 58.90 38.96
N GLN A 340 -11.14 57.81 39.67
CA GLN A 340 -10.26 56.65 39.83
C GLN A 340 -10.55 55.51 38.83
N SER A 341 -11.36 55.73 37.79
CA SER A 341 -11.73 54.67 36.84
C SER A 341 -10.51 54.07 36.12
N THR A 342 -10.30 52.77 36.29
CA THR A 342 -9.24 51.98 35.61
C THR A 342 -9.64 51.55 34.20
N TRP A 343 -10.86 51.91 33.75
CA TRP A 343 -11.42 51.47 32.48
C TRP A 343 -10.57 51.85 31.26
N GLY A 344 -9.95 53.03 31.27
CA GLY A 344 -9.06 53.47 30.18
C GLY A 344 -7.87 52.51 29.98
N THR A 345 -7.19 52.16 31.07
CA THR A 345 -6.09 51.19 31.07
C THR A 345 -6.58 49.79 30.71
N LEU A 346 -7.74 49.40 31.22
CA LEU A 346 -8.35 48.10 30.91
C LEU A 346 -8.64 47.97 29.40
N ARG A 347 -9.22 48.98 28.75
CA ARG A 347 -9.46 48.99 27.30
C ARG A 347 -8.18 48.76 26.50
N GLN A 348 -7.09 49.46 26.84
CA GLN A 348 -5.81 49.30 26.14
C GLN A 348 -5.24 47.89 26.32
N SER A 349 -5.35 47.32 27.51
CA SER A 349 -4.91 45.94 27.79
C SER A 349 -5.78 44.90 27.08
N LEU A 350 -7.10 45.08 27.00
CA LEU A 350 -8.01 44.22 26.22
C LEU A 350 -7.65 44.23 24.73
N LYS A 351 -7.33 45.41 24.19
CA LYS A 351 -6.84 45.55 22.82
C LYS A 351 -5.47 44.90 22.60
N SER A 352 -4.58 44.92 23.58
CA SER A 352 -3.31 44.19 23.49
C SER A 352 -3.53 42.67 23.54
N LEU A 353 -4.49 42.21 24.34
CA LEU A 353 -4.80 40.80 24.53
C LEU A 353 -5.42 40.16 23.28
N SER A 354 -6.18 40.92 22.50
CA SER A 354 -6.85 40.43 21.29
C SER A 354 -5.90 39.82 20.25
N VAL A 355 -4.67 40.33 20.16
CA VAL A 355 -3.65 39.84 19.24
C VAL A 355 -3.24 38.41 19.60
N GLU A 356 -3.14 38.10 20.89
CA GLU A 356 -2.78 36.76 21.38
C GLU A 356 -3.87 35.73 21.05
N PHE A 357 -5.14 36.13 21.08
CA PHE A 357 -6.26 35.28 20.66
C PHE A 357 -6.23 34.96 19.16
N ALA A 358 -5.70 35.86 18.32
CA ALA A 358 -5.44 35.55 16.91
C ALA A 358 -4.33 34.50 16.74
N VAL A 359 -3.29 34.53 17.60
CA VAL A 359 -2.24 33.51 17.63
C VAL A 359 -2.82 32.16 18.09
N LEU A 360 -3.61 32.14 19.16
CA LEU A 360 -4.31 30.94 19.63
C LEU A 360 -5.21 30.34 18.54
N SER A 361 -5.94 31.19 17.81
CA SER A 361 -6.73 30.77 16.66
C SER A 361 -5.89 30.09 15.58
N ASP A 362 -4.75 30.67 15.20
CA ASP A 362 -3.84 30.06 14.21
C ASP A 362 -3.29 28.72 14.70
N LYS A 363 -2.91 28.59 15.98
CA LYS A 363 -2.46 27.31 16.56
C LYS A 363 -3.56 26.24 16.56
N ALA A 364 -4.77 26.58 16.97
CA ALA A 364 -5.92 25.69 16.89
C ALA A 364 -6.23 25.28 15.44
N ALA A 365 -6.12 26.21 14.48
CA ALA A 365 -6.32 25.91 13.06
C ALA A 365 -5.22 25.00 12.50
N GLN A 366 -3.96 25.19 12.93
CA GLN A 366 -2.84 24.31 12.57
C GLN A 366 -3.06 22.89 13.10
N GLN A 367 -3.52 22.73 14.35
CA GLN A 367 -3.90 21.43 14.89
C GLN A 367 -5.01 20.77 14.06
N GLY A 368 -6.09 21.50 13.74
CA GLY A 368 -7.17 20.98 12.91
C GLY A 368 -6.72 20.52 11.52
N ARG A 369 -5.79 21.26 10.89
CA ARG A 369 -5.17 20.86 9.61
C ARG A 369 -4.35 19.58 9.75
N ARG A 370 -3.51 19.45 10.77
CA ARG A 370 -2.74 18.20 11.03
C ARG A 370 -3.65 17.01 11.28
N GLU A 371 -4.71 17.18 12.06
CA GLU A 371 -5.70 16.12 12.29
C GLU A 371 -6.38 15.67 10.98
N GLU A 372 -6.76 16.62 10.13
CA GLU A 372 -7.35 16.33 8.82
C GLU A 372 -6.36 15.65 7.87
N ASP A 373 -5.21 16.27 7.64
CA ASP A 373 -4.25 15.86 6.60
C ASP A 373 -3.42 14.62 7.00
N ASP A 374 -3.09 14.44 8.29
CA ASP A 374 -2.23 13.35 8.73
C ASP A 374 -2.99 12.15 9.32
N VAL A 375 -4.21 12.37 9.86
CA VAL A 375 -5.00 11.31 10.51
C VAL A 375 -6.19 10.92 9.63
N VAL A 376 -7.08 11.87 9.33
CA VAL A 376 -8.31 11.59 8.58
C VAL A 376 -7.99 11.10 7.17
N GLU A 377 -7.03 11.72 6.48
CA GLU A 377 -6.64 11.28 5.13
C GLU A 377 -6.00 9.89 5.09
N LYS A 378 -5.22 9.51 6.11
CA LYS A 378 -4.68 8.14 6.21
C LYS A 378 -5.76 7.11 6.51
N LEU A 379 -6.73 7.46 7.35
CA LEU A 379 -7.92 6.65 7.59
C LEU A 379 -8.74 6.47 6.31
N ASN A 380 -8.97 7.54 5.55
CA ASN A 380 -9.65 7.49 4.25
C ASN A 380 -8.89 6.61 3.25
N LEU A 381 -7.55 6.70 3.18
CA LEU A 381 -6.75 5.85 2.30
C LEU A 381 -6.95 4.36 2.60
N PHE A 382 -6.93 3.98 3.88
CA PHE A 382 -7.12 2.59 4.27
C PHE A 382 -8.57 2.13 4.06
N LEU A 383 -9.56 3.00 4.32
CA LEU A 383 -10.95 2.72 4.03
C LEU A 383 -11.24 2.56 2.54
N ASP A 384 -10.61 3.38 1.69
CA ASP A 384 -10.71 3.26 0.23
C ASP A 384 -10.18 1.88 -0.21
N LEU A 385 -9.04 1.43 0.33
CA LEU A 385 -8.50 0.08 0.06
C LEU A 385 -9.46 -1.03 0.51
N LEU A 386 -9.98 -0.94 1.74
CA LEU A 386 -10.91 -1.94 2.30
C LEU A 386 -12.24 -1.99 1.52
N GLN A 387 -12.77 -0.82 1.12
CA GLN A 387 -13.96 -0.75 0.28
C GLN A 387 -13.71 -1.40 -1.09
N SER A 388 -12.54 -1.15 -1.68
CA SER A 388 -12.14 -1.74 -2.95
C SER A 388 -12.06 -3.26 -2.91
N TYR A 389 -11.66 -3.83 -1.76
CA TYR A 389 -11.70 -5.27 -1.51
C TYR A 389 -13.13 -5.81 -1.41
N ARG A 390 -14.04 -5.06 -0.76
CA ARG A 390 -15.47 -5.43 -0.75
C ARG A 390 -16.04 -5.43 -2.16
N ASP A 391 -15.71 -4.43 -2.96
CA ASP A 391 -16.15 -4.35 -4.36
C ASP A 391 -15.58 -5.51 -5.19
N LEU A 392 -14.34 -5.94 -4.93
CA LEU A 392 -13.76 -7.14 -5.54
C LEU A 392 -14.51 -8.41 -5.15
N CYS A 393 -14.84 -8.58 -3.87
CA CYS A 393 -15.67 -9.72 -3.41
C CYS A 393 -17.00 -9.75 -4.16
N GLU A 394 -17.65 -8.59 -4.31
CA GLU A 394 -18.91 -8.50 -5.06
C GLU A 394 -18.74 -8.84 -6.54
N ARG A 395 -17.66 -8.36 -7.18
CA ARG A 395 -17.34 -8.71 -8.58
C ARG A 395 -17.12 -10.21 -8.76
N HIS A 396 -16.47 -10.87 -7.81
CA HIS A 396 -16.28 -12.32 -7.85
C HIS A 396 -17.61 -13.06 -7.73
N GLU A 397 -18.39 -12.77 -6.68
CA GLU A 397 -19.61 -13.51 -6.36
C GLU A 397 -20.73 -13.27 -7.36
N LYS A 398 -20.99 -12.01 -7.73
CA LYS A 398 -22.06 -11.64 -8.66
C LYS A 398 -21.64 -11.74 -10.13
N GLY A 399 -20.34 -11.81 -10.40
CA GLY A 399 -19.75 -11.96 -11.73
C GLY A 399 -19.37 -13.42 -12.01
N VAL A 400 -18.06 -13.71 -11.99
CA VAL A 400 -17.50 -14.98 -12.49
C VAL A 400 -18.08 -16.22 -11.82
N LEU A 401 -18.32 -16.18 -10.50
CA LEU A 401 -18.87 -17.31 -9.76
C LEU A 401 -20.33 -17.59 -10.17
N HIS A 402 -21.16 -16.54 -10.20
CA HIS A 402 -22.56 -16.64 -10.62
C HIS A 402 -22.70 -17.06 -12.09
N GLU A 403 -21.86 -16.53 -12.96
CA GLU A 403 -21.84 -16.90 -14.38
C GLU A 403 -21.45 -18.37 -14.57
N HIS A 404 -20.45 -18.86 -13.83
CA HIS A 404 -20.06 -20.27 -13.83
C HIS A 404 -21.20 -21.18 -13.35
N GLN A 405 -21.87 -20.85 -12.25
CA GLN A 405 -23.02 -21.60 -11.74
C GLN A 405 -24.19 -21.61 -12.75
N ARG A 406 -24.48 -20.48 -13.37
CA ARG A 406 -25.51 -20.37 -14.42
C ARG A 406 -25.18 -21.24 -15.63
N ALA A 407 -23.92 -21.28 -16.06
CA ALA A 407 -23.47 -22.10 -17.17
C ALA A 407 -23.65 -23.61 -16.88
N LEU A 408 -23.28 -24.05 -15.67
CA LEU A 408 -23.50 -25.43 -15.21
C LEU A 408 -24.99 -25.80 -15.18
N HIS A 409 -25.86 -24.91 -14.68
CA HIS A 409 -27.30 -25.12 -14.66
C HIS A 409 -27.87 -25.27 -16.09
N LYS A 410 -27.45 -24.41 -17.02
CA LYS A 410 -27.87 -24.45 -18.42
C LYS A 410 -27.44 -25.75 -19.10
N TYR A 411 -26.20 -26.19 -18.89
CA TYR A 411 -25.71 -27.48 -19.37
C TYR A 411 -26.55 -28.66 -18.85
N GLY A 412 -26.85 -28.66 -17.55
CA GLY A 412 -27.72 -29.69 -16.94
C GLY A 412 -29.15 -29.71 -17.50
N MET A 413 -29.68 -28.58 -17.98
CA MET A 413 -30.97 -28.55 -18.70
C MET A 413 -30.85 -29.09 -20.12
N MET A 414 -29.80 -28.71 -20.86
CA MET A 414 -29.56 -29.16 -22.23
C MET A 414 -29.33 -30.68 -22.29
N LYS A 415 -28.58 -31.24 -21.33
CA LYS A 415 -28.37 -32.70 -21.22
C LYS A 415 -29.68 -33.45 -20.99
N ARG A 416 -30.58 -32.92 -20.15
CA ARG A 416 -31.91 -33.48 -19.94
C ARG A 416 -32.78 -33.42 -21.20
N GLN A 417 -32.74 -32.31 -21.94
CA GLN A 417 -33.43 -32.17 -23.22
C GLN A 417 -32.91 -33.15 -24.26
N MET A 418 -31.60 -33.34 -24.36
CA MET A 418 -30.98 -34.32 -25.23
C MET A 418 -31.46 -35.74 -24.91
N MET A 419 -31.45 -36.13 -23.63
CA MET A 419 -31.96 -37.45 -23.20
C MET A 419 -33.44 -37.66 -23.58
N SER A 420 -34.27 -36.62 -23.57
CA SER A 420 -35.67 -36.73 -24.03
C SER A 420 -35.81 -36.78 -25.56
N ALA A 421 -34.96 -36.07 -26.31
CA ALA A 421 -35.02 -36.00 -27.77
C ALA A 421 -34.52 -37.30 -28.43
N THR A 422 -33.50 -37.95 -27.86
CA THR A 422 -32.96 -39.22 -28.37
C THR A 422 -33.98 -40.38 -28.27
N VAL A 423 -34.98 -40.27 -27.40
CA VAL A 423 -36.06 -41.26 -27.24
C VAL A 423 -37.13 -41.12 -28.34
N GLN A 424 -37.20 -39.99 -29.07
CA GLN A 424 -38.15 -39.77 -30.15
C GLN A 424 -37.49 -39.86 -31.54
N PRO A 425 -37.83 -40.87 -32.38
CA PRO A 425 -37.10 -41.16 -33.61
C PRO A 425 -37.28 -40.17 -34.78
N LYS A 426 -38.12 -39.12 -34.65
CA LYS A 426 -38.49 -38.24 -35.77
C LYS A 426 -37.64 -36.97 -35.93
N GLU A 427 -36.67 -36.71 -35.05
CA GLU A 427 -35.93 -35.43 -35.05
C GLU A 427 -34.39 -35.57 -35.07
N GLN A 428 -33.82 -36.43 -35.92
CA GLN A 428 -32.36 -36.60 -35.99
C GLN A 428 -31.58 -35.28 -36.26
N GLY A 429 -32.12 -34.37 -37.06
CA GLY A 429 -31.50 -33.05 -37.28
C GLY A 429 -31.57 -32.08 -36.09
N SER A 430 -32.51 -32.26 -35.14
CA SER A 430 -32.56 -31.45 -33.92
C SER A 430 -31.54 -31.95 -32.88
N VAL A 431 -31.26 -33.26 -32.88
CA VAL A 431 -30.26 -33.90 -32.01
C VAL A 431 -28.84 -33.46 -32.34
N GLU A 432 -28.44 -33.44 -33.61
CA GLU A 432 -27.08 -32.97 -34.01
C GLU A 432 -26.85 -31.49 -33.64
N GLN A 433 -27.86 -30.65 -33.80
CA GLN A 433 -27.79 -29.24 -33.38
C GLN A 433 -27.69 -29.10 -31.86
N LEU A 434 -28.40 -29.93 -31.09
CA LEU A 434 -28.32 -29.98 -29.64
C LEU A 434 -26.93 -30.45 -29.18
N GLU A 435 -26.35 -31.46 -29.81
CA GLU A 435 -25.00 -31.96 -29.54
C GLU A 435 -23.94 -30.87 -29.75
N SER A 436 -23.98 -30.18 -30.89
CA SER A 436 -23.07 -29.06 -31.17
C SER A 436 -23.17 -27.96 -30.11
N ARG A 437 -24.40 -27.62 -29.68
CA ARG A 437 -24.62 -26.64 -28.61
C ARG A 437 -24.14 -27.13 -27.25
N ILE A 438 -24.21 -28.44 -26.96
CA ILE A 438 -23.69 -29.04 -25.72
C ILE A 438 -22.17 -28.92 -25.69
N VAL A 439 -21.47 -29.28 -26.77
CA VAL A 439 -20.01 -29.16 -26.85
C VAL A 439 -19.56 -27.70 -26.69
N GLN A 440 -20.24 -26.75 -27.34
CA GLN A 440 -19.96 -25.31 -27.14
C GLN A 440 -20.16 -24.88 -25.69
N GLN A 441 -21.19 -25.41 -25.02
CA GLN A 441 -21.47 -25.12 -23.62
C GLN A 441 -20.42 -25.74 -22.68
N GLU A 442 -19.88 -26.92 -22.99
CA GLU A 442 -18.78 -27.55 -22.24
C GLU A 442 -17.49 -26.72 -22.31
N ASN A 443 -17.11 -26.27 -23.50
CA ASN A 443 -15.95 -25.37 -23.68
C ASN A 443 -16.12 -24.06 -22.90
N ALA A 444 -17.33 -23.50 -22.89
CA ALA A 444 -17.64 -22.30 -22.12
C ALA A 444 -17.54 -22.55 -20.60
N ILE A 445 -18.04 -23.70 -20.13
CA ILE A 445 -17.93 -24.09 -18.71
C ILE A 445 -16.46 -24.23 -18.31
N GLN A 446 -15.64 -24.92 -19.12
CA GLN A 446 -14.23 -25.09 -18.82
C GLN A 446 -13.51 -23.73 -18.72
N THR A 447 -13.79 -22.82 -19.64
CA THR A 447 -13.22 -21.47 -19.60
C THR A 447 -13.65 -20.70 -18.35
N MET A 448 -14.94 -20.81 -17.97
CA MET A 448 -15.47 -20.18 -16.75
C MET A 448 -14.90 -20.80 -15.47
N GLU A 449 -14.70 -22.12 -15.45
CA GLU A 449 -14.10 -22.83 -14.33
C GLU A 449 -12.65 -22.34 -14.10
N LEU A 450 -11.86 -22.26 -15.17
CA LEU A 450 -10.49 -21.72 -15.09
C LEU A 450 -10.47 -20.28 -14.60
N ARG A 451 -11.35 -19.42 -15.13
CA ARG A 451 -11.48 -18.03 -14.67
C ARG A 451 -11.92 -17.93 -13.21
N ASN A 452 -12.79 -18.83 -12.76
CA ASN A 452 -13.24 -18.87 -11.37
C ASN A 452 -12.07 -19.24 -10.43
N TYR A 453 -11.27 -20.25 -10.78
CA TYR A 453 -10.08 -20.58 -10.00
C TYR A 453 -9.05 -19.46 -10.02
N PHE A 454 -8.79 -18.85 -11.17
CA PHE A 454 -7.89 -17.69 -11.24
C PHE A 454 -8.40 -16.52 -10.40
N SER A 455 -9.71 -16.27 -10.38
CA SER A 455 -10.30 -15.24 -9.53
C SER A 455 -10.10 -15.51 -8.05
N LEU A 456 -10.20 -16.76 -7.61
CA LEU A 456 -9.92 -17.15 -6.21
C LEU A 456 -8.44 -17.02 -5.87
N PHE A 457 -7.56 -17.35 -6.80
CA PHE A 457 -6.13 -17.17 -6.68
C PHE A 457 -5.77 -15.68 -6.50
N CYS A 458 -6.29 -14.80 -7.36
CA CYS A 458 -6.09 -13.37 -7.21
C CYS A 458 -6.68 -12.86 -5.89
N LEU A 459 -7.92 -13.24 -5.54
CA LEU A 459 -8.56 -12.86 -4.27
C LEU A 459 -7.71 -13.22 -3.05
N HIS A 460 -7.05 -14.37 -3.07
CA HIS A 460 -6.16 -14.78 -2.00
C HIS A 460 -4.94 -13.84 -1.89
N GLN A 461 -4.29 -13.50 -3.01
CA GLN A 461 -3.21 -12.53 -3.04
C GLN A 461 -3.67 -11.14 -2.58
N GLU A 462 -4.85 -10.70 -3.03
CA GLU A 462 -5.44 -9.42 -2.62
C GLU A 462 -5.78 -9.39 -1.12
N THR A 463 -6.23 -10.53 -0.56
CA THR A 463 -6.46 -10.68 0.88
C THR A 463 -5.15 -10.45 1.65
N GLN A 464 -4.04 -11.07 1.23
CA GLN A 464 -2.73 -10.82 1.81
C GLN A 464 -2.29 -9.37 1.69
N LEU A 465 -2.61 -8.70 0.57
CA LEU A 465 -2.34 -7.28 0.39
C LEU A 465 -3.07 -6.44 1.46
N ILE A 466 -4.34 -6.72 1.75
CA ILE A 466 -5.07 -6.04 2.84
C ILE A 466 -4.37 -6.22 4.19
N PHE A 467 -3.94 -7.44 4.52
CA PHE A 467 -3.21 -7.71 5.77
C PHE A 467 -1.83 -7.03 5.79
N THR A 468 -1.16 -6.91 4.65
CA THR A 468 0.11 -6.18 4.51
C THR A 468 -0.06 -4.69 4.81
N TYR A 469 -1.25 -4.13 4.56
CA TYR A 469 -1.56 -2.73 4.89
C TYR A 469 -1.96 -2.50 6.36
N LEU A 470 -2.35 -3.52 7.13
CA LEU A 470 -2.78 -3.33 8.53
C LEU A 470 -1.80 -2.56 9.43
N PRO A 471 -0.46 -2.70 9.30
CA PRO A 471 0.48 -1.90 10.08
C PRO A 471 0.33 -0.39 9.90
N ILE A 472 -0.39 0.09 8.87
CA ILE A 472 -0.73 1.52 8.71
C ILE A 472 -1.48 2.08 9.93
N THR A 473 -2.14 1.21 10.69
CA THR A 473 -2.78 1.56 11.98
C THR A 473 -1.80 2.23 12.93
N SER A 474 -0.57 1.74 13.03
CA SER A 474 0.47 2.34 13.87
C SER A 474 0.85 3.74 13.40
N HIS A 475 0.91 3.95 12.07
CA HIS A 475 1.18 5.27 11.49
C HIS A 475 0.02 6.25 11.75
N ILE A 476 -1.22 5.79 11.65
CA ILE A 476 -2.43 6.59 11.94
C ILE A 476 -2.46 7.00 13.41
N LEU A 477 -2.28 6.03 14.33
CA LEU A 477 -2.28 6.31 15.76
C LEU A 477 -1.10 7.19 16.17
N GLY A 478 0.09 6.97 15.60
CA GLY A 478 1.26 7.82 15.81
C GLY A 478 1.02 9.25 15.35
N ALA A 479 0.45 9.43 14.16
CA ALA A 479 0.07 10.75 13.64
C ALA A 479 -0.96 11.45 14.54
N PHE A 480 -1.96 10.71 15.02
CA PHE A 480 -2.97 11.23 15.93
C PHE A 480 -2.36 11.71 17.25
N VAL A 481 -1.56 10.87 17.92
CA VAL A 481 -0.88 11.22 19.17
C VAL A 481 0.02 12.43 18.97
N ASN A 482 0.81 12.45 17.89
CA ASN A 482 1.70 13.57 17.58
C ASN A 482 0.91 14.88 17.38
N SER A 483 -0.22 14.84 16.66
CA SER A 483 -1.06 16.02 16.46
C SER A 483 -1.62 16.57 17.77
N GLN A 484 -2.12 15.70 18.66
CA GLN A 484 -2.64 16.11 19.98
C GLN A 484 -1.54 16.70 20.87
N VAL A 485 -0.39 16.03 20.96
CA VAL A 485 0.74 16.49 21.79
C VAL A 485 1.24 17.84 21.30
N GLN A 486 1.46 17.98 20.00
CA GLN A 486 1.96 19.22 19.41
C GLN A 486 0.93 20.35 19.55
N GLY A 487 -0.34 20.08 19.29
CA GLY A 487 -1.41 21.07 19.44
C GLY A 487 -1.55 21.58 20.88
N HIS A 488 -1.59 20.69 21.86
CA HIS A 488 -1.67 21.09 23.27
C HIS A 488 -0.43 21.83 23.75
N LYS A 489 0.76 21.44 23.28
CA LYS A 489 2.00 22.16 23.59
C LYS A 489 1.98 23.57 23.03
N GLU A 490 1.70 23.73 21.74
CA GLU A 490 1.63 25.03 21.07
C GLU A 490 0.59 25.96 21.71
N MET A 491 -0.59 25.43 22.05
CA MET A 491 -1.63 26.20 22.76
C MET A 491 -1.18 26.57 24.17
N GLY A 492 -0.59 25.62 24.92
CA GLY A 492 -0.09 25.83 26.27
C GLY A 492 0.99 26.91 26.34
N ASP A 493 1.91 26.93 25.38
CA ASP A 493 2.97 27.95 25.28
C ASP A 493 2.35 29.36 25.17
N VAL A 494 1.35 29.54 24.31
CA VAL A 494 0.66 30.84 24.15
C VAL A 494 -0.13 31.22 25.41
N TRP A 495 -0.80 30.26 26.07
CA TRP A 495 -1.49 30.54 27.33
C TRP A 495 -0.52 30.95 28.46
N ASN A 496 0.65 30.32 28.53
CA ASN A 496 1.68 30.67 29.50
C ASN A 496 2.27 32.07 29.23
N GLU A 497 2.40 32.47 27.96
CA GLU A 497 2.78 33.84 27.58
C GLU A 497 1.69 34.87 27.90
N LEU A 498 0.42 34.46 27.87
CA LEU A 498 -0.73 35.31 28.18
C LEU A 498 -0.86 35.60 29.68
N GLN A 499 -0.61 34.60 30.51
CA GLN A 499 -0.81 34.65 31.96
C GLN A 499 -0.16 35.88 32.64
N PRO A 500 1.12 36.24 32.41
CA PRO A 500 1.71 37.43 33.01
C PRO A 500 1.11 38.74 32.47
N LYS A 501 0.63 38.76 31.23
CA LYS A 501 -0.01 39.95 30.60
C LYS A 501 -1.36 40.27 31.26
N LEU A 502 -2.03 39.28 31.83
CA LEU A 502 -3.26 39.48 32.63
C LEU A 502 -2.99 40.23 33.93
N GLY A 503 -1.78 40.11 34.51
CA GLY A 503 -1.39 40.86 35.70
C GLY A 503 -1.46 42.38 35.51
N CYS A 504 -1.33 42.87 34.27
CA CYS A 504 -1.49 44.28 33.93
C CYS A 504 -2.96 44.75 33.85
N LEU A 505 -3.94 43.84 33.83
CA LEU A 505 -5.38 44.16 33.87
C LEU A 505 -5.85 44.52 35.29
N PHE A 506 -5.23 43.88 36.29
CA PHE A 506 -5.52 44.08 37.69
C PHE A 506 -4.48 45.06 38.26
N GLY A 507 -4.75 46.37 38.12
CA GLY A 507 -3.92 47.41 38.72
C GLY A 507 -3.56 47.09 40.18
N GLY A 508 -2.34 47.45 40.59
CA GLY A 508 -1.70 46.99 41.82
C GLY A 508 -2.59 46.90 43.06
N ASN A 509 -2.34 45.83 43.84
CA ASN A 509 -2.89 45.54 45.18
C ASN A 509 -4.39 45.21 45.29
N ASN A 510 -4.81 44.12 44.66
CA ASN A 510 -5.76 43.16 45.27
C ASN A 510 -5.37 41.72 44.91
N GLY A 511 -4.08 41.42 45.06
CA GLY A 511 -3.51 40.09 44.87
C GLY A 511 -4.02 39.09 45.90
N LEU A 512 -5.23 38.58 45.69
CA LEU A 512 -5.54 37.20 46.03
C LEU A 512 -5.35 36.41 44.75
N LYS A 513 -4.21 35.70 44.66
CA LYS A 513 -4.12 34.53 43.78
C LYS A 513 -5.36 33.68 44.09
N PRO A 514 -6.25 33.38 43.13
CA PRO A 514 -7.25 32.35 43.38
C PRO A 514 -6.48 31.06 43.75
N PRO A 515 -6.92 30.32 44.79
CA PRO A 515 -6.29 29.05 45.09
C PRO A 515 -6.42 28.15 43.85
N ILE A 516 -5.32 27.48 43.53
CA ILE A 516 -5.17 26.54 42.41
C ILE A 516 -6.28 25.49 42.46
#